data_AF-A0A1B6FPA6-F1
#
_entry.id   AF-A0A1B6FPA6-F1
#
_cell.length_a   1.000
_cell.length_b   1.000
_cell.length_c   1.000
_cell.angle_alpha   90.00
_cell.angle_beta   90.00
_cell.angle_gamma   90.00
#
_symmetry.space_group_name_H-M   'P 1'
#
loop_
_entity.id
_entity.type
_entity.pdbx_description
1 polymer ?
#
loop_
_entity_poly.entity_id
_entity_poly.type
_entity_poly.pdbx_seq_one_letter_code
_entity_poly.pdbx_strand_id
1 'polypeptide(L)'
;EVYNKDALRSVFNDLAHASIMRLNEESMNKLYDLMRMVFKYQVFAATQPKDLLLVTLNHLDAIRNLVTSNAIQKQVDSAYFLLVKTYGQMGSGELQRLRYHILNFFQDMRIRVSIFLRQKLQNNCGSFVISSNCKIPNGNEVPGSIRIYGSDGCIQDLL
;
A
#
# COMPACT_ATOMS: atom_id res chain seq x y z
N GLU A 1 11.50 -16.17 -10.57
CA GLU A 1 10.61 -15.55 -9.56
C GLU A 1 9.16 -15.79 -9.97
N VAL A 2 8.32 -16.30 -9.07
CA VAL A 2 6.93 -16.76 -9.39
C VAL A 2 5.99 -15.61 -9.77
N TYR A 3 6.34 -14.36 -9.41
CA TYR A 3 5.55 -13.18 -9.73
C TYR A 3 6.43 -12.11 -10.41
N ASN A 4 6.32 -12.02 -11.73
CA ASN A 4 6.90 -10.92 -12.53
C ASN A 4 5.79 -10.01 -13.08
N LYS A 5 6.16 -8.91 -13.74
CA LYS A 5 5.20 -7.91 -14.24
C LYS A 5 4.20 -8.47 -15.26
N ASP A 6 4.59 -9.48 -16.02
CA ASP A 6 3.75 -10.12 -17.04
C ASP A 6 2.76 -11.10 -16.40
N ALA A 7 3.21 -11.88 -15.42
CA ALA A 7 2.33 -12.75 -14.63
C ALA A 7 1.25 -11.93 -13.90
N LEU A 8 1.65 -10.80 -13.28
CA LEU A 8 0.69 -9.88 -12.64
C LEU A 8 -0.33 -9.33 -13.64
N ARG A 9 0.12 -9.00 -14.85
CA ARG A 9 -0.75 -8.51 -15.93
C ARG A 9 -1.74 -9.58 -16.37
N SER A 10 -1.30 -10.83 -16.52
CA SER A 10 -2.15 -11.96 -16.88
C SER A 10 -3.28 -12.13 -15.86
N VAL A 11 -2.92 -12.20 -14.57
CA VAL A 11 -3.92 -12.33 -13.48
C VAL A 11 -4.92 -11.17 -13.50
N PHE A 12 -4.45 -9.94 -13.79
CA PHE A 12 -5.31 -8.78 -13.87
C PHE A 12 -6.29 -8.85 -15.06
N ASN A 13 -5.81 -9.33 -16.21
CA ASN A 13 -6.65 -9.56 -17.38
C ASN A 13 -7.71 -10.62 -17.10
N ASP A 14 -7.32 -11.75 -16.49
CA ASP A 14 -8.24 -12.82 -16.14
C ASP A 14 -9.33 -12.34 -15.17
N LEU A 15 -8.96 -11.54 -14.16
CA LEU A 15 -9.90 -10.94 -13.21
C LEU A 15 -10.89 -9.97 -13.89
N ALA A 16 -10.41 -9.08 -14.76
CA ALA A 16 -11.29 -8.13 -15.45
C ALA A 16 -12.27 -8.85 -16.40
N HIS A 17 -11.81 -9.91 -17.06
CA HIS A 17 -12.61 -10.72 -17.99
C HIS A 17 -13.44 -11.81 -17.32
N ALA A 18 -13.33 -12.01 -15.99
CA ALA A 18 -14.29 -12.80 -15.23
C ALA A 18 -15.68 -12.15 -15.19
N SER A 19 -15.77 -10.84 -15.49
CA SER A 19 -17.04 -10.15 -15.66
C SER A 19 -17.58 -10.29 -17.08
N ILE A 20 -18.91 -10.15 -17.24
CA ILE A 20 -19.57 -10.15 -18.56
C ILE A 20 -19.10 -8.94 -19.40
N MET A 21 -18.73 -7.82 -18.74
CA MET A 21 -18.21 -6.64 -19.43
C MET A 21 -16.79 -6.88 -19.91
N ARG A 22 -16.61 -6.90 -21.24
CA ARG A 22 -15.30 -7.02 -21.88
C ARG A 22 -14.76 -5.63 -22.22
N LEU A 23 -13.61 -5.30 -21.67
CA LEU A 23 -12.85 -4.11 -22.06
C LEU A 23 -11.99 -4.44 -23.29
N ASN A 24 -11.82 -3.46 -24.19
CA ASN A 24 -10.85 -3.57 -25.28
C ASN A 24 -9.42 -3.45 -24.75
N GLU A 25 -8.43 -3.83 -25.56
CA GLU A 25 -7.02 -3.86 -25.16
C GLU A 25 -6.52 -2.49 -24.66
N GLU A 26 -6.90 -1.40 -25.34
CA GLU A 26 -6.49 -0.05 -24.94
C GLU A 26 -7.05 0.34 -23.56
N SER A 27 -8.32 0.04 -23.30
CA SER A 27 -8.97 0.32 -22.03
C SER A 27 -8.41 -0.56 -20.91
N MET A 28 -8.11 -1.83 -21.20
CA MET A 28 -7.44 -2.74 -20.28
C MET A 28 -6.05 -2.23 -19.89
N ASN A 29 -5.28 -1.72 -20.85
CA ASN A 29 -3.98 -1.09 -20.59
C ASN A 29 -4.11 0.09 -19.62
N LYS A 30 -5.03 1.02 -19.90
CA LYS A 30 -5.27 2.19 -19.07
C LYS A 30 -5.71 1.81 -17.65
N LEU A 31 -6.60 0.81 -17.52
CA LEU A 31 -7.06 0.32 -16.22
C LEU A 31 -5.91 -0.31 -15.42
N TYR A 32 -5.13 -1.17 -16.06
CA TYR A 32 -4.00 -1.83 -15.40
C TYR A 32 -2.92 -0.83 -14.95
N ASP A 33 -2.68 0.21 -15.74
CA ASP A 33 -1.78 1.30 -15.37
C ASP A 33 -2.30 2.13 -14.20
N LEU A 34 -3.59 2.48 -14.23
CA LEU A 34 -4.25 3.18 -13.13
C LEU A 34 -4.14 2.39 -11.83
N MET A 35 -4.50 1.11 -11.85
CA MET A 35 -4.52 0.26 -10.65
C MET A 35 -3.14 0.07 -10.04
N ARG A 36 -2.11 -0.15 -10.88
CA ARG A 36 -0.73 -0.25 -10.42
C ARG A 36 -0.22 1.06 -9.83
N MET A 37 -0.52 2.20 -10.46
CA MET A 37 -0.09 3.50 -9.94
C MET A 37 -0.83 3.87 -8.65
N VAL A 38 -2.11 3.52 -8.52
CA VAL A 38 -2.88 3.75 -7.28
C VAL A 38 -2.33 2.91 -6.14
N PHE A 39 -2.09 1.62 -6.36
CA PHE A 39 -1.50 0.76 -5.34
C PHE A 39 -0.08 1.21 -4.97
N LYS A 40 0.76 1.54 -5.95
CA LYS A 40 2.09 2.13 -5.72
C LYS A 40 2.00 3.38 -4.84
N TYR A 41 1.03 4.25 -5.10
CA TYR A 41 0.83 5.45 -4.28
C TYR A 41 0.44 5.11 -2.83
N GLN A 42 -0.46 4.14 -2.60
CA GLN A 42 -0.84 3.72 -1.24
C GLN A 42 0.36 3.19 -0.45
N VAL A 43 1.22 2.38 -1.08
CA VAL A 43 2.45 1.85 -0.48
C VAL A 43 3.49 2.96 -0.25
N PHE A 44 3.59 3.90 -1.17
CA PHE A 44 4.46 5.07 -1.06
C PHE A 44 4.03 5.99 0.09
N ALA A 45 2.73 6.26 0.21
CA ALA A 45 2.15 7.15 1.22
C ALA A 45 2.05 6.55 2.62
N ALA A 46 2.25 5.23 2.76
CA ALA A 46 2.33 4.57 4.06
C ALA A 46 3.37 5.24 4.96
N THR A 47 2.95 5.67 6.15
CA THR A 47 3.81 6.39 7.09
C THR A 47 4.60 5.44 7.98
N GLN A 48 4.01 4.29 8.31
CA GLN A 48 4.65 3.19 9.02
C GLN A 48 4.62 1.90 8.18
N PRO A 49 5.57 0.98 8.41
CA PRO A 49 5.56 -0.33 7.74
C PRO A 49 4.26 -1.13 7.97
N LYS A 50 3.66 -1.00 9.17
CA LYS A 50 2.39 -1.66 9.52
C LYS A 50 1.20 -1.14 8.72
N ASP A 51 1.27 0.08 8.19
CA ASP A 51 0.21 0.65 7.36
C ASP A 51 -0.02 -0.18 6.10
N LEU A 52 0.95 -0.98 5.64
CA LEU A 52 0.74 -1.92 4.54
C LEU A 52 -0.35 -2.94 4.84
N LEU A 53 -0.39 -3.45 6.07
CA LEU A 53 -1.43 -4.38 6.49
C LEU A 53 -2.78 -3.67 6.51
N LEU A 54 -2.82 -2.44 7.02
CA LEU A 54 -4.04 -1.62 7.02
C LEU A 54 -4.55 -1.34 5.61
N VAL A 55 -3.67 -1.04 4.66
CA VAL A 55 -4.04 -0.88 3.23
C VAL A 55 -4.68 -2.17 2.71
N THR A 56 -4.07 -3.34 2.95
CA THR A 56 -4.63 -4.62 2.49
C THR A 56 -5.95 -4.96 3.19
N LEU A 57 -6.07 -4.71 4.50
CA LEU A 57 -7.31 -4.93 5.26
C LEU A 57 -8.43 -4.03 4.74
N ASN A 58 -8.14 -2.75 4.46
CA ASN A 58 -9.11 -1.82 3.86
C ASN A 58 -9.61 -2.32 2.48
N HIS A 59 -8.72 -2.92 1.68
CA HIS A 59 -9.11 -3.53 0.41
C HIS A 59 -10.00 -4.77 0.61
N LEU A 60 -9.71 -5.62 1.60
CA LEU A 60 -10.54 -6.78 1.94
C LEU A 60 -11.92 -6.35 2.45
N ASP A 61 -12.01 -5.31 3.26
CA ASP A 61 -13.27 -4.75 3.73
C ASP A 61 -14.10 -4.18 2.56
N ALA A 62 -13.46 -3.48 1.63
CA ALA A 62 -14.12 -3.00 0.42
C ALA A 62 -14.67 -4.16 -0.43
N ILE A 63 -13.89 -5.23 -0.62
CA ILE A 63 -14.34 -6.43 -1.34
C ILE A 63 -15.51 -7.08 -0.59
N ARG A 64 -15.41 -7.23 0.73
CA ARG A 64 -16.48 -7.79 1.57
C ARG A 64 -17.80 -7.04 1.37
N ASN A 65 -17.75 -5.71 1.30
CA ASN A 65 -18.92 -4.86 1.08
C ASN A 65 -19.54 -5.00 -0.33
N LEU A 66 -18.74 -5.38 -1.33
CA LEU A 66 -19.22 -5.64 -2.69
C LEU A 66 -19.85 -7.03 -2.85
N VAL A 67 -19.48 -7.98 -2.00
CA VAL A 67 -19.92 -9.38 -2.09
C VAL A 67 -21.27 -9.57 -1.40
N THR A 68 -22.23 -10.11 -2.16
CA THR A 68 -23.58 -10.44 -1.65
C THR A 68 -23.73 -11.89 -1.20
N SER A 69 -22.89 -12.80 -1.71
CA SER A 69 -22.93 -14.23 -1.36
C SER A 69 -22.24 -14.51 -0.02
N ASN A 70 -22.97 -15.10 0.92
CA ASN A 70 -22.44 -15.49 2.24
C ASN A 70 -21.25 -16.46 2.13
N ALA A 71 -21.30 -17.40 1.17
CA ALA A 71 -20.20 -18.33 0.95
C ALA A 71 -18.89 -17.61 0.57
N ILE A 72 -18.98 -16.58 -0.27
CA ILE A 72 -17.82 -15.78 -0.68
C ILE A 72 -17.38 -14.85 0.46
N GLN A 73 -18.31 -14.27 1.23
CA GLN A 73 -17.97 -13.50 2.43
C GLN A 73 -17.13 -14.31 3.41
N LYS A 74 -17.45 -15.59 3.64
CA LYS A 74 -16.62 -16.49 4.46
C LYS A 74 -15.22 -16.72 3.89
N GLN A 75 -15.08 -16.74 2.56
CA GLN A 75 -13.77 -16.83 1.91
C GLN A 75 -12.95 -15.55 2.14
N VAL A 76 -13.59 -14.38 2.07
CA VAL A 76 -12.96 -13.09 2.38
C VAL A 76 -12.54 -13.04 3.85
N ASP A 77 -13.36 -13.52 4.77
CA ASP A 77 -13.01 -13.64 6.20
C ASP A 77 -11.80 -14.57 6.42
N SER A 78 -11.73 -15.66 5.67
CA SER A 78 -10.59 -16.58 5.72
C SER A 78 -9.31 -15.91 5.22
N ALA A 79 -9.40 -15.09 4.15
CA ALA A 79 -8.27 -14.31 3.66
C ALA A 79 -7.82 -13.23 4.67
N TYR A 80 -8.77 -12.57 5.33
CA TYR A 80 -8.50 -11.64 6.42
C TYR A 80 -7.72 -12.32 7.55
N PHE A 81 -8.22 -13.47 8.03
CA PHE A 81 -7.57 -14.23 9.09
C PHE A 81 -6.16 -14.67 8.67
N LEU A 82 -5.98 -15.16 7.44
CA LEU A 82 -4.68 -15.58 6.94
C LEU A 82 -3.68 -14.42 6.87
N LEU A 83 -4.12 -13.23 6.43
CA LEU A 83 -3.29 -12.03 6.40
C LEU A 83 -2.80 -11.67 7.80
N VAL A 84 -3.70 -11.57 8.77
CA VAL A 84 -3.37 -11.21 10.16
C VAL A 84 -2.47 -12.28 10.80
N LYS A 85 -2.79 -13.56 10.59
CA LYS A 85 -1.99 -14.67 11.11
C LYS A 85 -0.57 -14.69 10.54
N THR A 86 -0.41 -14.39 9.26
CA THR A 86 0.87 -14.49 8.55
C THR A 86 1.75 -13.27 8.78
N TYR A 87 1.17 -12.06 8.69
CA TYR A 87 1.93 -10.81 8.68
C TYR A 87 1.75 -9.97 9.95
N GLY A 88 0.71 -10.22 10.76
CA GLY A 88 0.37 -9.38 11.92
C GLY A 88 1.41 -9.42 13.05
N GLN A 89 2.21 -10.49 13.12
CA GLN A 89 3.29 -10.64 14.10
C GLN A 89 4.67 -10.22 13.55
N MET A 90 4.76 -9.81 12.29
CA MET A 90 6.04 -9.39 11.71
C MET A 90 6.54 -8.09 12.35
N GLY A 91 7.85 -8.03 12.56
CA GLY A 91 8.50 -6.84 13.09
C GLY A 91 8.47 -5.68 12.10
N SER A 92 8.60 -4.45 12.60
CA SER A 92 8.64 -3.24 11.75
C SER A 92 9.73 -3.30 10.67
N GLY A 93 10.88 -3.91 10.98
CA GLY A 93 11.98 -4.08 10.02
C GLY A 93 11.64 -5.05 8.88
N GLU A 94 10.94 -6.14 9.17
CA GLU A 94 10.51 -7.10 8.15
C GLU A 94 9.42 -6.53 7.26
N LEU A 95 8.44 -5.84 7.85
CA LEU A 95 7.42 -5.11 7.11
C LEU A 95 8.01 -3.97 6.27
N GLN A 96 9.07 -3.31 6.76
CA GLN A 96 9.78 -2.28 5.98
C GLN A 96 10.51 -2.90 4.80
N ARG A 97 11.10 -4.09 4.97
CA ARG A 97 11.71 -4.85 3.87
C ARG A 97 10.67 -5.25 2.83
N LEU A 98 9.49 -5.70 3.26
CA LEU A 98 8.36 -5.97 2.38
C LEU A 98 7.96 -4.72 1.59
N ARG A 99 7.80 -3.57 2.27
CA ARG A 99 7.51 -2.27 1.64
C ARG A 99 8.54 -1.94 0.56
N TYR A 100 9.82 -2.11 0.87
CA TYR A 100 10.92 -1.86 -0.05
C TYR A 100 10.85 -2.74 -1.30
N HIS A 101 10.62 -4.05 -1.13
CA HIS A 101 10.47 -4.97 -2.27
C HIS A 101 9.29 -4.59 -3.17
N ILE A 102 8.15 -4.21 -2.58
CA ILE A 102 6.98 -3.77 -3.34
C ILE A 102 7.28 -2.47 -4.12
N LEU A 103 7.89 -1.47 -3.47
CA LEU A 103 8.25 -0.22 -4.14
C LEU A 103 9.27 -0.43 -5.26
N ASN A 104 10.24 -1.33 -5.07
CA ASN A 104 11.20 -1.71 -6.10
C ASN A 104 10.55 -2.43 -7.29
N PHE A 105 9.55 -3.29 -7.04
CA PHE A 105 8.79 -3.92 -8.11
C PHE A 105 8.12 -2.86 -9.02
N PHE A 106 7.64 -1.78 -8.43
CA PHE A 106 7.07 -0.63 -9.13
C PHE A 106 8.08 0.49 -9.46
N GLN A 107 9.38 0.24 -9.31
CA GLN A 107 10.41 1.21 -9.65
C GLN A 107 10.32 1.61 -11.13
N ASP A 108 10.63 2.87 -11.40
CA ASP A 108 10.63 3.48 -12.73
C ASP A 108 9.29 3.48 -13.49
N MET A 109 8.22 3.00 -12.86
CA MET A 109 6.86 3.19 -13.35
C MET A 109 6.40 4.62 -13.04
N ARG A 110 6.37 5.47 -14.09
CA ARG A 110 6.05 6.91 -14.01
C ARG A 110 4.85 7.26 -14.90
N ILE A 111 3.78 6.48 -14.78
CA ILE A 111 2.58 6.68 -15.60
C ILE A 111 1.78 7.85 -15.00
N ARG A 112 1.37 8.77 -15.88
CA ARG A 112 0.63 9.97 -15.51
C ARG A 112 -0.83 9.60 -15.23
N VAL A 113 -1.26 9.79 -13.98
CA VAL A 113 -2.63 9.55 -13.57
C VAL A 113 -3.32 10.90 -13.32
N SER A 114 -4.42 11.15 -14.02
CA SER A 114 -5.09 12.46 -14.02
C SER A 114 -5.54 12.92 -12.62
N ILE A 115 -6.06 12.00 -11.80
CA ILE A 115 -6.46 12.31 -10.42
C ILE A 115 -5.25 12.75 -9.56
N PHE A 116 -4.10 12.10 -9.72
CA PHE A 116 -2.89 12.44 -8.98
C PHE A 116 -2.26 13.75 -9.43
N LEU A 117 -2.28 14.04 -10.73
CA LEU A 117 -1.87 15.34 -11.25
C LEU A 117 -2.76 16.47 -10.72
N ARG A 118 -4.08 16.28 -10.74
CA ARG A 118 -5.05 17.27 -10.23
C ARG A 118 -4.88 17.53 -8.74
N GLN A 119 -4.58 16.49 -7.96
CA GLN A 119 -4.33 16.59 -6.52
C GLN A 119 -2.89 17.01 -6.16
N LYS A 120 -2.04 17.31 -7.16
CA LYS A 120 -0.62 17.65 -6.98
C LYS A 120 0.19 16.56 -6.26
N LEU A 121 -0.24 15.31 -6.37
CA LEU A 121 0.46 14.14 -5.84
C LEU A 121 1.53 13.62 -6.82
N GLN A 122 1.38 13.93 -8.11
CA GLN A 122 2.36 13.63 -9.16
C GLN A 122 2.88 14.89 -9.83
N ASN A 123 4.14 14.83 -10.27
CA ASN A 123 4.72 15.77 -11.23
C ASN A 123 4.27 15.44 -12.66
N ASN A 124 4.44 16.38 -13.59
CA ASN A 124 4.13 16.16 -15.01
C ASN A 124 4.95 15.02 -15.65
N CYS A 125 6.11 14.67 -15.10
CA CYS A 125 6.92 13.52 -15.50
C CYS A 125 6.45 12.18 -14.88
N GLY A 126 5.33 12.16 -14.16
CA GLY A 126 4.71 10.96 -13.57
C GLY A 126 5.36 10.47 -12.27
N SER A 127 6.40 11.14 -11.77
CA SER A 127 6.96 10.86 -10.44
C SER A 127 6.02 11.36 -9.34
N PHE A 128 6.00 10.65 -8.20
CA PHE A 128 5.27 11.12 -7.02
C PHE A 128 6.04 12.23 -6.31
N VAL A 129 5.28 13.18 -5.75
CA VAL A 129 5.81 14.27 -4.93
C VAL A 129 6.03 13.76 -3.51
N ILE A 130 7.24 13.94 -2.97
CA ILE A 130 7.53 13.70 -1.55
C ILE A 130 7.15 14.98 -0.82
N SER A 131 6.19 14.91 0.10
CA SER A 131 5.82 16.06 0.91
C SER A 131 6.93 16.39 1.90
N SER A 132 7.31 17.67 1.99
CA SER A 132 8.20 18.18 3.03
C SER A 132 7.53 18.24 4.40
N ASN A 133 6.19 18.20 4.45
CA ASN A 133 5.43 18.17 5.69
C ASN A 133 5.39 16.73 6.24
N CYS A 134 6.52 16.28 6.78
CA CYS A 134 6.59 14.99 7.46
C CYS A 134 5.71 15.02 8.71
N LYS A 135 4.58 14.30 8.65
CA LYS A 135 3.81 13.97 9.85
C LYS A 135 4.50 12.79 10.52
N ILE A 136 4.90 12.99 11.76
CA ILE A 136 5.45 11.91 12.58
C ILE A 136 4.31 10.93 12.85
N PRO A 137 4.51 9.63 12.59
CA PRO A 137 3.48 8.65 12.87
C PRO A 137 3.10 8.63 14.36
N ASN A 138 1.84 8.31 14.65
CA ASN A 138 1.35 8.26 16.02
C ASN A 138 2.24 7.34 16.89
N GLY A 139 2.52 7.79 18.12
CA GLY A 139 3.37 7.08 19.07
C GLY A 139 4.88 7.20 18.82
N ASN A 140 5.31 8.02 17.85
CA ASN A 140 6.73 8.32 17.62
C ASN A 140 7.04 9.76 17.99
N GLU A 141 8.28 10.02 18.40
CA GLU A 141 8.75 11.35 18.74
C GLU A 141 9.39 12.06 17.56
N VAL A 142 9.49 13.39 17.68
CA VAL A 142 10.20 14.22 16.71
C VAL A 142 11.69 13.85 16.74
N PRO A 143 12.26 13.39 15.62
CA PRO A 143 13.69 13.12 15.54
C PRO A 143 14.49 14.40 15.77
N GLY A 144 15.67 14.28 16.39
CA GLY A 144 16.52 15.42 16.73
C GLY A 144 16.32 15.96 18.16
N SER A 145 15.43 15.34 18.94
CA SER A 145 15.30 15.61 20.38
C SER A 145 16.41 14.88 21.15
N ILE A 146 17.07 15.57 22.09
CA ILE A 146 18.05 14.96 23.01
C ILE A 146 17.30 14.64 24.30
N ARG A 147 17.27 13.36 24.70
CA ARG A 147 16.73 12.95 26.00
C ARG A 147 17.84 12.69 26.99
N ILE A 148 17.74 13.31 28.16
CA ILE A 148 18.64 13.05 29.28
C ILE A 148 17.96 12.04 30.21
N TYR A 149 18.67 10.98 30.59
CA TYR A 149 18.19 10.00 31.56
C TYR A 149 18.93 10.17 32.89
N GLY A 150 18.17 10.14 33.98
CA GLY A 150 18.72 10.12 35.33
C GLY A 150 19.38 8.80 35.69
N SER A 151 20.05 8.78 36.84
CA SER A 151 20.65 7.56 37.41
C SER A 151 19.62 6.48 37.78
N ASP A 152 18.35 6.85 37.87
CA ASP A 152 17.18 5.98 38.04
C ASP A 152 16.62 5.41 36.73
N GLY A 153 17.16 5.83 35.58
CA GLY A 153 16.67 5.45 34.25
C GLY A 153 15.39 6.19 33.83
N CYS A 154 14.94 7.19 34.60
CA CYS A 154 13.81 8.04 34.23
C CYS A 154 14.28 9.20 33.34
N ILE A 155 13.38 9.66 32.45
CA ILE A 155 13.64 10.82 31.59
C ILE A 155 13.69 12.07 32.48
N GLN A 156 14.81 12.80 32.43
CA GLN A 156 15.09 14.00 33.22
C GLN A 156 14.82 15.31 32.46
N ASP A 157 14.31 15.25 31.23
CA ASP A 157 14.07 16.44 30.41
C ASP A 157 13.19 17.46 31.17
N LEU A 158 13.86 18.50 31.68
CA LEU A 158 13.27 19.69 32.28
C LEU A 158 12.94 20.65 31.13
N LEU A 159 11.65 20.78 30.83
CA LEU A 159 11.02 21.71 29.88
C LEU A 159 11.23 21.43 28.38
#